data_AF-A0A2V5YXW8-F1
#
_entry.id   AF-A0A2V5YXW8-F1
#
_cell.length_a   1.000
_cell.length_b   1.000
_cell.length_c   1.000
_cell.angle_alpha   90.00
_cell.angle_beta   90.00
_cell.angle_gamma   90.00
#
_symmetry.space_group_name_H-M   'P 1'
#
loop_
_entity.id
_entity.type
_entity.pdbx_description
1 polymer ?
#
loop_
_entity_poly.entity_id
_entity_poly.type
_entity_poly.pdbx_seq_one_letter_code
_entity_poly.pdbx_strand_id
1 'polypeptide(L)'
;MKTYFDHEKLDVYQEAIAFCGWIGELLSQISAKAAAKDHLDRASTSLPLNIAQGNGKFSTVDRARFLEIARGSALECAACLDVLAVRKLVAAERILPAKERLVRIVNMLMGMLKRFSGRAEFLREDEGLYAIDYDH
;
A
#
# COMPACT_ATOMS: atom_id res chain seq x y z
N MET A 1 11.72 -16.63 -13.63
CA MET A 1 10.36 -16.67 -14.20
C MET A 1 10.34 -15.84 -15.48
N LYS A 2 9.65 -16.27 -16.53
CA LYS A 2 9.54 -15.47 -17.76
C LYS A 2 8.61 -14.28 -17.49
N THR A 3 9.05 -13.06 -17.78
CA THR A 3 8.23 -11.84 -17.74
C THR A 3 7.78 -11.48 -19.16
N TYR A 4 6.52 -11.11 -19.32
CA TYR A 4 5.91 -10.62 -20.56
C TYR A 4 5.91 -9.09 -20.65
N PHE A 5 5.81 -8.40 -19.51
CA PHE A 5 5.70 -6.95 -19.46
C PHE A 5 6.75 -6.32 -18.55
N ASP A 6 7.16 -5.08 -18.86
CA ASP A 6 8.26 -4.43 -18.11
C ASP A 6 7.96 -4.18 -16.63
N HIS A 7 6.69 -3.93 -16.28
CA HIS A 7 6.32 -3.71 -14.88
C HIS A 7 6.49 -4.97 -14.02
N GLU A 8 6.44 -6.16 -14.61
CA GLU A 8 6.63 -7.43 -13.90
C GLU A 8 8.08 -7.60 -13.42
N LYS A 9 9.02 -6.83 -13.98
CA LYS A 9 10.42 -6.80 -13.55
C LYS A 9 10.65 -5.92 -12.31
N LEU A 10 9.67 -5.12 -11.90
CA LEU A 10 9.80 -4.23 -10.75
C LEU A 10 9.61 -5.02 -9.46
N ASP A 11 10.57 -4.92 -8.54
CA ASP A 11 10.46 -5.55 -7.21
C ASP A 11 9.19 -5.08 -6.47
N VAL A 12 8.87 -3.80 -6.57
CA VAL A 12 7.65 -3.24 -5.95
C VAL A 12 6.36 -3.83 -6.52
N TYR A 13 6.35 -4.20 -7.80
CA TYR A 13 5.19 -4.87 -8.41
C TYR A 13 5.07 -6.31 -7.91
N GLN A 14 6.18 -7.03 -7.82
CA GLN A 14 6.21 -8.41 -7.32
C GLN A 14 5.75 -8.49 -5.86
N GLU A 15 6.24 -7.57 -5.00
CA GLU A 15 5.77 -7.46 -3.61
C GLU A 15 4.28 -7.07 -3.54
N ALA A 16 3.81 -6.17 -4.41
CA ALA A 16 2.39 -5.79 -4.46
C ALA A 16 1.49 -6.95 -4.89
N ILE A 17 1.91 -7.77 -5.86
CA ILE A 17 1.17 -8.97 -6.27
C ILE A 17 1.15 -10.01 -5.15
N ALA A 18 2.29 -10.26 -4.51
CA ALA A 18 2.37 -11.18 -3.37
C ALA A 18 1.50 -10.70 -2.19
N PHE A 19 1.45 -9.39 -1.93
CA PHE A 19 0.55 -8.79 -0.95
C PHE A 19 -0.93 -9.00 -1.33
N CYS A 20 -1.30 -8.71 -2.59
CA CYS A 20 -2.67 -8.87 -3.08
C CYS A 20 -3.17 -10.32 -2.97
N GLY A 21 -2.31 -11.30 -3.30
CA GLY A 21 -2.64 -12.73 -3.14
C GLY A 21 -2.92 -13.10 -1.68
N TRP A 22 -2.06 -12.65 -0.76
CA TRP A 22 -2.25 -12.87 0.67
C TRP A 22 -3.53 -12.22 1.21
N ILE A 23 -3.90 -11.04 0.71
CA ILE A 23 -5.16 -10.38 1.09
C ILE A 23 -6.37 -11.21 0.67
N GLY A 24 -6.36 -11.80 -0.53
CA GLY A 24 -7.42 -12.71 -0.97
C GLY A 24 -7.60 -13.89 -0.01
N GLU A 25 -6.50 -14.53 0.40
CA GLU A 25 -6.51 -15.60 1.40
C GLU A 25 -7.04 -15.12 2.76
N LEU A 26 -6.57 -13.97 3.27
CA LEU A 26 -7.04 -13.40 4.53
C LEU A 26 -8.56 -13.13 4.49
N LEU A 27 -9.04 -12.44 3.46
CA LEU A 27 -10.44 -12.01 3.35
C LEU A 27 -11.40 -13.19 3.25
N SER A 28 -10.97 -14.30 2.63
CA SER A 28 -11.74 -15.55 2.56
C SER A 28 -12.00 -16.18 3.93
N GLN A 29 -11.18 -15.86 4.93
CA GLN A 29 -11.28 -16.43 6.29
C GLN A 29 -12.13 -15.58 7.24
N ILE A 30 -12.50 -14.37 6.83
CA ILE A 30 -13.35 -13.47 7.62
C ILE A 30 -14.80 -13.66 7.16
N SER A 31 -15.62 -14.34 7.94
CA SER A 31 -17.04 -14.56 7.60
C SER A 31 -17.90 -13.31 7.83
N ALA A 32 -17.53 -12.47 8.80
CA ALA A 32 -18.28 -11.26 9.13
C ALA A 32 -18.24 -10.23 7.97
N LYS A 33 -19.38 -9.56 7.74
CA LYS A 33 -19.43 -8.40 6.85
C LYS A 33 -18.76 -7.21 7.55
N ALA A 34 -17.85 -6.55 6.86
CA ALA A 34 -17.23 -5.33 7.33
C ALA A 34 -16.79 -4.48 6.13
N ALA A 35 -17.15 -3.19 6.13
CA ALA A 35 -16.74 -2.25 5.08
C ALA A 35 -15.21 -2.23 4.87
N ALA A 36 -14.44 -2.43 5.93
CA ALA A 36 -12.98 -2.54 5.86
C ALA A 36 -12.49 -3.68 4.97
N LYS A 37 -13.26 -4.78 4.81
CA LYS A 37 -12.93 -5.84 3.86
C LYS A 37 -13.03 -5.34 2.42
N ASP A 38 -14.11 -4.66 2.08
CA ASP A 38 -14.36 -4.16 0.72
C ASP A 38 -13.40 -3.03 0.36
N HIS A 39 -13.02 -2.20 1.34
CA HIS A 39 -11.95 -1.23 1.16
C HIS A 39 -10.59 -1.91 0.99
N LEU A 40 -10.26 -2.90 1.83
CA LEU A 40 -8.99 -3.62 1.75
C LEU A 40 -8.82 -4.33 0.41
N ASP A 41 -9.86 -5.02 -0.08
CA ASP A 41 -9.82 -5.74 -1.36
C ASP A 41 -9.60 -4.79 -2.55
N ARG A 42 -10.34 -3.67 -2.59
CA ARG A 42 -10.18 -2.66 -3.63
C ARG A 42 -8.82 -1.97 -3.55
N ALA A 43 -8.35 -1.63 -2.36
CA ALA A 43 -7.07 -0.98 -2.16
C ALA A 43 -5.90 -1.93 -2.51
N SER A 44 -5.96 -3.20 -2.10
CA SER A 44 -4.93 -4.19 -2.42
C SER A 44 -4.87 -4.48 -3.92
N THR A 45 -6.02 -4.45 -4.60
CA THR A 45 -6.11 -4.58 -6.06
C THR A 45 -5.59 -3.32 -6.77
N SER A 46 -5.94 -2.14 -6.27
CA SER A 46 -5.51 -0.84 -6.82
C SER A 46 -3.99 -0.68 -6.82
N LEU A 47 -3.31 -1.24 -5.81
CA LEU A 47 -1.86 -1.14 -5.64
C LEU A 47 -1.06 -1.65 -6.87
N PRO A 48 -1.11 -2.94 -7.27
CA PRO A 48 -0.39 -3.44 -8.43
C PRO A 48 -0.90 -2.82 -9.75
N LEU A 49 -2.19 -2.49 -9.85
CA LEU A 49 -2.75 -1.85 -11.05
C LEU A 49 -2.12 -0.48 -11.30
N ASN A 50 -2.00 0.36 -10.26
CA ASN A 50 -1.42 1.69 -10.40
C ASN A 50 0.10 1.63 -10.63
N ILE A 51 0.81 0.65 -10.05
CA ILE A 51 2.23 0.42 -10.35
C ILE A 51 2.43 0.09 -11.84
N ALA A 52 1.65 -0.86 -12.36
CA ALA A 52 1.73 -1.27 -13.76
C ALA A 52 1.39 -0.10 -14.71
N GLN A 53 0.31 0.63 -14.43
CA GLN A 53 -0.12 1.78 -15.22
C GLN A 53 0.91 2.91 -15.19
N GLY A 54 1.47 3.23 -14.02
CA GLY A 54 2.53 4.24 -13.87
C GLY A 54 3.79 3.88 -14.66
N ASN A 55 4.22 2.61 -14.61
CA ASN A 55 5.37 2.14 -15.36
C ASN A 55 5.20 2.32 -16.88
N GLY A 56 3.96 2.19 -17.39
CA GLY A 56 3.64 2.40 -18.81
C GLY A 56 3.55 3.86 -19.26
N LYS A 57 3.64 4.85 -18.36
CA LYS A 57 3.57 6.27 -18.73
C LYS A 57 4.90 6.80 -19.26
N PHE A 58 4.83 7.59 -20.33
CA PHE A 58 5.99 8.31 -20.90
C PHE A 58 6.34 9.57 -20.09
N SER A 59 5.34 10.34 -19.69
CA SER A 59 5.51 11.54 -18.86
C SER A 59 5.90 11.17 -17.44
N THR A 60 6.94 11.82 -16.90
CA THR A 60 7.37 11.66 -15.52
C THR A 60 6.29 12.13 -14.54
N VAL A 61 5.55 13.19 -14.89
CA VAL A 61 4.44 13.72 -14.08
C VAL A 61 3.30 12.71 -13.98
N ASP A 62 2.89 12.13 -15.11
CA ASP A 62 1.84 11.11 -15.10
C ASP A 62 2.30 9.86 -14.35
N ARG A 63 3.54 9.41 -14.59
CA ARG A 63 4.13 8.28 -13.86
C ARG A 63 4.09 8.53 -12.35
N ALA A 64 4.52 9.70 -11.89
CA ALA A 64 4.49 10.06 -10.48
C ALA A 64 3.07 10.03 -9.91
N ARG A 65 2.07 10.56 -10.62
CA ARG A 65 0.66 10.53 -10.19
C ARG A 65 0.15 9.11 -9.93
N PHE A 66 0.46 8.16 -10.81
CA PHE A 66 0.06 6.76 -10.59
C PHE A 66 0.80 6.12 -9.40
N LEU A 67 2.08 6.44 -9.21
CA LEU A 67 2.84 5.95 -8.06
C LEU A 67 2.35 6.57 -6.73
N GLU A 68 1.89 7.82 -6.73
CA GLU A 68 1.24 8.46 -5.58
C GLU A 68 -0.07 7.75 -5.22
N ILE A 69 -0.89 7.38 -6.22
CA ILE A 69 -2.12 6.60 -5.99
C ILE A 69 -1.77 5.22 -5.42
N ALA A 70 -0.76 4.53 -5.97
CA ALA A 70 -0.30 3.26 -5.44
C ALA A 70 0.15 3.38 -3.96
N ARG A 71 0.89 4.45 -3.62
CA ARG A 71 1.28 4.74 -2.23
C ARG A 71 0.05 4.95 -1.34
N GLY A 72 -0.93 5.74 -1.81
CA GLY A 72 -2.20 5.93 -1.11
C GLY A 72 -2.93 4.62 -0.85
N SER A 73 -3.02 3.74 -1.85
CA SER A 73 -3.62 2.41 -1.70
C SER A 73 -2.89 1.53 -0.69
N ALA A 74 -1.55 1.58 -0.62
CA ALA A 74 -0.79 0.86 0.40
C ALA A 74 -1.09 1.34 1.83
N LEU A 75 -1.23 2.66 2.03
CA LEU A 75 -1.60 3.25 3.31
C LEU A 75 -3.05 2.91 3.70
N GLU A 76 -3.98 2.93 2.74
CA GLU A 76 -5.36 2.49 2.96
C GLU A 76 -5.42 1.00 3.37
N CYS A 77 -4.59 0.15 2.76
CA CYS A 77 -4.48 -1.25 3.17
C CYS A 77 -4.02 -1.39 4.63
N ALA A 78 -2.99 -0.64 5.04
CA ALA A 78 -2.50 -0.67 6.42
C ALA A 78 -3.59 -0.26 7.41
N ALA A 79 -4.30 0.84 7.12
CA ALA A 79 -5.41 1.31 7.94
C ALA A 79 -6.56 0.30 8.00
N CYS A 80 -6.90 -0.35 6.89
CA CYS A 80 -7.94 -1.38 6.87
C CYS A 80 -7.56 -2.60 7.71
N LEU A 81 -6.30 -3.04 7.66
CA LEU A 81 -5.80 -4.12 8.52
C LEU A 81 -5.93 -3.76 10.00
N ASP A 82 -5.60 -2.52 10.38
CA ASP A 82 -5.76 -2.03 11.75
C ASP A 82 -7.24 -2.03 12.18
N VAL A 83 -8.15 -1.59 11.30
CA VAL A 83 -9.59 -1.63 11.54
C VAL A 83 -10.11 -3.07 11.73
N LEU A 84 -9.61 -4.02 10.94
CA LEU A 84 -9.99 -5.43 11.09
C LEU A 84 -9.48 -6.02 12.42
N ALA A 85 -8.27 -5.65 12.84
CA ALA A 85 -7.67 -6.10 14.09
C ALA A 85 -8.39 -5.53 15.32
N VAL A 86 -8.63 -4.21 15.38
CA VAL A 86 -9.31 -3.58 16.52
C VAL A 86 -10.77 -4.06 16.66
N ARG A 87 -11.40 -4.42 15.54
CA ARG A 87 -12.73 -5.05 15.52
C ARG A 87 -12.72 -6.55 15.83
N LYS A 88 -11.54 -7.11 16.15
CA LYS A 88 -11.34 -8.53 16.48
C LYS A 88 -11.78 -9.49 15.36
N LEU A 89 -11.74 -9.02 14.11
CA LEU A 89 -12.04 -9.84 12.93
C LEU A 89 -10.80 -10.61 12.46
N VAL A 90 -9.61 -10.13 12.83
CA VAL A 90 -8.31 -10.76 12.60
C VAL A 90 -7.45 -10.57 13.85
N ALA A 91 -6.62 -11.55 14.19
CA ALA A 91 -5.63 -11.41 15.26
C ALA A 91 -4.56 -10.37 14.88
N ALA A 92 -4.16 -9.52 15.83
CA ALA A 92 -3.21 -8.42 15.56
C ALA A 92 -1.84 -8.94 15.09
N GLU A 93 -1.39 -10.07 15.65
CA GLU A 93 -0.12 -10.72 15.32
C GLU A 93 -0.10 -11.20 13.87
N ARG A 94 -1.26 -11.58 13.34
CA ARG A 94 -1.41 -12.09 11.99
C ARG A 94 -1.22 -11.02 10.92
N ILE A 95 -1.49 -9.75 11.24
CA ILE A 95 -1.36 -8.64 10.28
C ILE A 95 0.04 -8.02 10.27
N LEU A 96 0.89 -8.29 11.26
CA LEU A 96 2.23 -7.67 11.38
C LEU A 96 3.12 -7.92 10.14
N PRO A 97 3.29 -9.16 9.64
CA PRO A 97 4.13 -9.39 8.45
C PRO A 97 3.60 -8.67 7.20
N ALA A 98 2.28 -8.52 7.11
CA ALA A 98 1.64 -7.79 6.02
C ALA A 98 1.90 -6.28 6.12
N LYS A 99 1.86 -5.70 7.33
CA LYS A 99 2.23 -4.30 7.57
C LYS A 99 3.72 -4.05 7.27
N GLU A 100 4.62 -4.95 7.65
CA GLU A 100 6.03 -4.85 7.29
C GLU A 100 6.25 -4.88 5.78
N ARG A 101 5.52 -5.75 5.06
CA ARG A 101 5.53 -5.75 3.59
C ARG A 101 5.03 -4.42 3.02
N LEU A 102 3.95 -3.87 3.54
CA LEU A 102 3.43 -2.56 3.11
C LEU A 102 4.45 -1.44 3.34
N VAL A 103 5.18 -1.43 4.45
CA VAL A 103 6.27 -0.47 4.69
C VAL A 103 7.36 -0.59 3.62
N ARG A 104 7.78 -1.82 3.27
CA ARG A 104 8.74 -2.04 2.18
C ARG A 104 8.21 -1.53 0.83
N ILE A 105 6.95 -1.82 0.51
CA ILE A 105 6.29 -1.32 -0.71
C ILE A 105 6.27 0.20 -0.75
N VAL A 106 5.86 0.86 0.34
CA VAL A 106 5.85 2.33 0.44
C VAL A 106 7.26 2.90 0.25
N ASN A 107 8.28 2.30 0.85
CA ASN A 107 9.67 2.75 0.69
C ASN A 107 10.15 2.64 -0.77
N MET A 108 9.83 1.56 -1.47
CA MET A 108 10.15 1.40 -2.89
C MET A 108 9.43 2.44 -3.75
N LEU A 109 8.13 2.65 -3.51
CA LEU A 109 7.33 3.67 -4.21
C LEU A 109 7.88 5.07 -3.97
N MET A 110 8.27 5.40 -2.73
CA MET A 110 8.91 6.66 -2.39
C MET A 110 10.26 6.84 -3.08
N GLY A 111 11.07 5.78 -3.19
CA GLY A 111 12.31 5.79 -3.96
C GLY A 111 12.08 6.12 -5.44
N MET A 112 11.05 5.52 -6.05
CA MET A 112 10.66 5.84 -7.42
C MET A 112 10.11 7.26 -7.56
N LEU A 113 9.27 7.71 -6.62
CA LEU A 113 8.69 9.06 -6.62
C LEU A 113 9.76 10.14 -6.54
N LYS A 114 10.81 9.97 -5.72
CA LYS A 114 11.95 10.91 -5.66
C LYS A 114 12.65 11.10 -7.01
N ARG A 115 12.63 10.09 -7.87
CA ARG A 115 13.20 10.17 -9.22
C ARG A 115 12.28 10.88 -10.21
N PHE A 116 10.97 10.82 -10.02
CA PHE A 116 9.98 11.29 -10.99
C PHE A 116 9.20 12.53 -10.54
N SER A 117 9.33 12.97 -9.28
CA SER A 117 8.59 14.09 -8.68
C SER A 117 9.48 14.95 -7.80
N GLY A 118 9.51 16.26 -8.07
CA GLY A 118 10.12 17.25 -7.17
C GLY A 118 9.34 17.45 -5.86
N ARG A 119 8.13 16.88 -5.72
CA ARG A 119 7.34 16.94 -4.47
C ARG A 119 7.74 15.89 -3.43
N ALA A 120 8.58 14.93 -3.79
CA ALA A 120 8.94 13.82 -2.90
C ALA A 120 9.74 14.25 -1.66
N GLU A 121 10.30 15.46 -1.65
CA GLU A 121 10.95 16.06 -0.48
C GLU A 121 9.95 16.43 0.63
N PHE A 122 8.70 16.78 0.28
CA PHE A 122 7.67 17.23 1.23
C PHE A 122 6.83 16.12 1.86
N LEU A 123 7.09 14.85 1.51
CA LEU A 123 6.29 13.69 1.96
C LEU A 123 6.88 12.98 3.19
N ARG A 124 7.93 13.52 3.82
CA ARG A 124 8.36 13.05 5.13
C ARG A 124 7.41 13.65 6.17
N GLU A 125 6.67 12.81 6.88
CA GLU A 125 6.14 13.22 8.19
C GLU A 125 7.33 13.24 9.14
N ASP A 126 7.68 14.42 9.65
CA ASP A 126 8.52 14.53 10.84
C ASP A 126 7.80 13.88 12.04
N GLU A 127 8.57 13.46 13.06
CA GLU A 127 8.03 12.85 14.29
C GLU A 127 6.82 13.66 14.80
N GLY A 128 5.66 12.99 14.90
CA GLY A 128 4.35 13.63 14.94
C GLY A 128 4.18 14.70 16.01
N LEU A 129 3.85 15.92 15.56
CA LEU A 129 3.44 17.09 16.36
C LEU A 129 1.99 16.99 16.87
N TYR A 130 1.57 15.81 17.32
CA TYR A 130 0.23 15.61 17.91
C TYR A 130 0.29 15.02 19.32
N ALA A 131 1.34 15.33 20.07
CA ALA A 131 1.26 15.30 21.53
C ALA A 131 0.40 16.49 21.97
N ILE A 132 -0.92 16.29 21.99
CA ILE A 132 -1.80 17.19 22.72
C ILE A 132 -1.61 16.83 24.18
N ASP A 133 -0.92 17.69 24.92
CA ASP A 133 -0.90 17.67 26.38
C ASP A 133 -2.35 17.71 26.86
N TYR A 134 -2.84 16.59 27.39
CA TYR A 134 -3.99 16.61 28.28
C TYR A 134 -3.48 17.02 29.66
N ASP A 135 -3.37 18.33 29.87
CA ASP A 135 -3.28 18.91 31.20
C ASP A 135 -4.62 19.57 31.54
N HIS A 136 -5.38 18.87 32.40
CA HIS A 136 -6.16 19.34 33.55
C HIS A 136 -7.31 18.39 33.91
#